data_AF-A0A538MG92-F1
#
_entry.id   AF-A0A538MG92-F1
#
_cell.length_a   1.000
_cell.length_b   1.000
_cell.length_c   1.000
_cell.angle_alpha   90.00
_cell.angle_beta   90.00
_cell.angle_gamma   90.00
#
_symmetry.space_group_name_H-M   'P 1'
#
loop_
_entity.id
_entity.type
_entity.pdbx_description
1 polymer ?
#
loop_
_entity_poly.entity_id
_entity_poly.type
_entity_poly.pdbx_seq_one_letter_code
_entity_poly.pdbx_strand_id
1 'polypeptide(L)'
;MRLVVPGDAVEVEHLGTLALGVVGEPRHRVAAIYLEIGDFCHPSRKSSSGCGRAPGRGRGTRARAMAPLRLTPQKREFFELYAQASANAVEIARLLVELLERFPDDGAGLIGDIKDCEHEGDRLTHEVVLLLNSTFVTPFDRDDMYRLAGALDDICDHVDEAADNLGSWGVERVPEKARLQAEVILEAAKKLDEAVLRLDGFKDSTDQLAALRELEDRGDQLERDAVAELFATTDDAKTIIRWKDIHERLEEAVDALENAADVLEAIVVKNR
;
A
#
# COMPACT_ATOMS: atom_id res chain seq x y z
N MET A 1 35.42 -35.33 -24.28
CA MET A 1 34.06 -34.89 -23.90
C MET A 1 33.22 -36.15 -23.72
N ARG A 2 32.87 -36.49 -22.48
CA ARG A 2 32.08 -37.67 -22.11
C ARG A 2 31.09 -37.20 -21.04
N LEU A 3 29.82 -37.08 -21.40
CA LEU A 3 28.74 -36.79 -20.47
C LEU A 3 28.28 -38.14 -19.89
N VAL A 4 28.36 -38.28 -18.57
CA VAL A 4 27.83 -39.41 -17.80
C VAL A 4 26.53 -38.93 -17.17
N VAL A 5 25.43 -39.64 -17.42
CA VAL A 5 24.11 -39.38 -16.83
C VAL A 5 23.89 -40.39 -15.69
N PRO A 6 23.43 -39.98 -14.48
CA PRO A 6 23.09 -40.91 -13.39
C PRO A 6 21.83 -41.74 -13.69
N GLY A 7 21.78 -42.93 -13.10
CA GLY A 7 20.96 -44.09 -13.51
C GLY A 7 19.51 -44.16 -13.04
N ASP A 8 18.85 -43.05 -12.73
CA ASP A 8 17.43 -43.05 -12.31
C ASP A 8 16.56 -42.19 -13.25
N ALA A 9 16.76 -42.36 -14.56
CA ALA A 9 15.87 -41.76 -15.56
C ALA A 9 14.51 -42.49 -15.56
N VAL A 10 13.46 -41.78 -15.17
CA VAL A 10 12.07 -42.23 -15.30
C VAL A 10 11.66 -42.10 -16.76
N GLU A 11 11.26 -43.20 -17.40
CA GLU A 11 10.58 -43.16 -18.70
C GLU A 11 9.21 -42.49 -18.54
N VAL A 12 9.03 -41.33 -19.17
CA VAL A 12 7.74 -40.67 -19.28
C VAL A 12 7.07 -41.12 -20.57
N GLU A 13 6.30 -42.20 -20.53
CA GLU A 13 5.36 -42.57 -21.59
C GLU A 13 4.12 -41.67 -21.52
N HIS A 14 4.18 -40.50 -22.17
CA HIS A 14 3.13 -39.89 -22.99
C HIS A 14 3.41 -38.41 -23.22
N LEU A 15 3.97 -38.09 -24.39
CA LEU A 15 4.07 -36.72 -24.91
C LEU A 15 2.78 -36.37 -25.66
N GLY A 16 1.91 -35.60 -25.01
CA GLY A 16 0.77 -34.92 -25.62
C GLY A 16 0.95 -33.41 -25.53
N THR A 17 1.74 -32.85 -26.46
CA THR A 17 1.65 -31.47 -26.96
C THR A 17 1.80 -30.31 -25.94
N LEU A 18 2.93 -29.58 -25.98
CA LEU A 18 2.98 -28.18 -26.45
C LEU A 18 4.32 -27.48 -26.10
N ALA A 19 4.90 -26.93 -27.17
CA ALA A 19 5.68 -25.69 -27.28
C ALA A 19 6.87 -25.40 -26.34
N LEU A 20 8.05 -25.42 -26.96
CA LEU A 20 9.23 -24.64 -26.59
C LEU A 20 8.88 -23.16 -26.34
N GLY A 21 9.30 -22.65 -25.19
CA GLY A 21 9.41 -21.22 -24.88
C GLY A 21 10.57 -21.02 -23.91
N VAL A 22 11.56 -20.24 -24.32
CA VAL A 22 12.85 -20.04 -23.67
C VAL A 22 12.70 -19.32 -22.32
N VAL A 23 13.52 -19.77 -21.35
CA VAL A 23 13.75 -19.14 -20.04
C VAL A 23 14.23 -17.70 -20.22
N GLY A 24 13.53 -16.75 -19.60
CA GLY A 24 13.91 -15.34 -19.47
C GLY A 24 13.44 -14.80 -18.12
N GLU A 25 14.29 -14.00 -17.47
CA GLU A 25 14.27 -13.44 -16.10
C GLU A 25 12.90 -13.00 -15.53
N PRO A 26 12.67 -13.08 -14.21
CA PRO A 26 11.50 -12.49 -13.59
C PRO A 26 11.67 -10.97 -13.48
N ARG A 27 10.92 -10.24 -14.31
CA ARG A 27 10.70 -8.80 -14.19
C ARG A 27 9.56 -8.52 -13.21
N HIS A 28 9.74 -7.46 -12.42
CA HIS A 28 8.71 -6.67 -11.74
C HIS A 28 7.35 -6.77 -12.42
N ARG A 29 6.35 -7.28 -11.68
CA ARG A 29 4.95 -7.19 -12.06
C ARG A 29 4.36 -5.94 -11.42
N VAL A 30 4.38 -4.83 -12.15
CA VAL A 30 3.45 -3.73 -11.88
C VAL A 30 2.08 -4.22 -12.33
N ALA A 31 1.16 -4.41 -11.38
CA ALA A 31 -0.24 -4.69 -11.68
C ALA A 31 -0.84 -3.46 -12.37
N ALA A 32 -1.03 -3.53 -13.69
CA ALA A 32 -1.76 -2.52 -14.44
C ALA A 32 -3.26 -2.78 -14.28
N ILE A 33 -3.92 -2.00 -13.42
CA ILE A 33 -5.38 -1.95 -13.33
C ILE A 33 -5.90 -1.24 -14.58
N TYR A 34 -6.49 -2.00 -15.51
CA TYR A 34 -7.31 -1.45 -16.60
C TYR A 34 -8.78 -1.42 -16.14
N LEU A 35 -9.32 -0.22 -15.90
CA LEU A 35 -10.76 0.00 -15.75
C LEU A 35 -11.39 0.18 -17.14
N GLU A 36 -12.29 -0.74 -17.51
CA GLU A 36 -13.15 -0.63 -18.69
C GLU A 36 -14.10 0.57 -18.54
N ILE A 37 -13.95 1.54 -19.45
CA ILE A 37 -14.82 2.72 -19.51
C ILE A 37 -16.07 2.34 -20.32
N GLY A 38 -17.16 2.05 -19.60
CA GLY A 38 -18.49 1.83 -20.17
C GLY A 38 -19.10 3.10 -20.79
N ASP A 39 -19.77 2.89 -21.91
CA ASP A 39 -20.25 3.86 -22.91
C ASP A 39 -21.04 5.09 -22.43
N PHE A 40 -20.72 6.21 -23.10
CA PHE A 40 -21.47 7.46 -23.17
C PHE A 40 -22.93 7.25 -23.64
N CYS A 41 -23.91 7.77 -22.89
CA CYS A 41 -25.27 7.98 -23.40
C CYS A 41 -25.68 9.46 -23.27
N HIS A 42 -25.76 10.15 -24.42
CA HIS A 42 -26.27 11.52 -24.55
C HIS A 42 -27.82 11.52 -24.57
N PRO A 43 -28.51 12.49 -23.92
CA PRO A 43 -29.96 12.55 -23.95
C PRO A 43 -30.49 13.13 -25.28
N SER A 44 -31.46 12.43 -25.87
CA SER A 44 -32.21 12.87 -27.06
C SER A 44 -33.22 13.98 -26.71
N ARG A 45 -33.27 15.01 -27.57
CA ARG A 45 -34.17 16.15 -27.48
C ARG A 45 -35.60 15.75 -27.89
N LYS A 46 -36.61 16.14 -27.10
CA LYS A 46 -37.99 16.24 -27.59
C LYS A 46 -38.37 17.71 -27.83
N SER A 47 -38.78 17.99 -29.05
CA SER A 47 -39.39 19.24 -29.49
C SER A 47 -40.83 19.35 -29.00
N SER A 48 -41.23 20.52 -28.49
CA SER A 48 -42.61 20.98 -28.66
C SER A 48 -42.66 22.49 -28.84
N SER A 49 -43.48 22.86 -29.83
CA SER A 49 -43.74 24.17 -30.39
C SER A 49 -44.80 24.92 -29.60
N GLY A 50 -44.54 26.20 -29.30
CA GLY A 50 -45.53 27.14 -28.78
C GLY A 50 -45.23 28.55 -29.26
N CYS A 51 -45.99 29.01 -30.26
CA CYS A 51 -45.94 30.35 -30.83
C CYS A 51 -46.75 31.33 -29.97
N GLY A 52 -46.17 32.47 -29.61
CA GLY A 52 -46.85 33.59 -28.96
C GLY A 52 -46.07 34.88 -29.17
N ARG A 53 -46.70 35.87 -29.81
CA ARG A 53 -46.12 37.17 -30.22
C ARG A 53 -45.95 38.15 -29.03
N ALA A 54 -44.90 38.97 -29.19
CA ALA A 54 -44.35 40.09 -28.41
C ALA A 54 -45.36 41.27 -28.15
N PRO A 55 -45.01 42.40 -27.46
CA PRO A 55 -43.66 42.92 -27.18
C PRO A 55 -43.41 43.69 -25.85
N GLY A 56 -42.14 43.83 -25.48
CA GLY A 56 -41.68 44.74 -24.43
C GLY A 56 -40.18 44.99 -24.51
N ARG A 57 -39.78 46.19 -24.94
CA ARG A 57 -38.40 46.62 -25.10
C ARG A 57 -37.72 46.75 -23.72
N GLY A 58 -36.54 46.17 -23.58
CA GLY A 58 -35.59 46.47 -22.52
C GLY A 58 -34.21 45.97 -22.93
N ARG A 59 -33.34 46.88 -23.39
CA ARG A 59 -31.91 46.59 -23.59
C ARG A 59 -31.27 46.42 -22.22
N GLY A 60 -31.22 45.19 -21.73
CA GLY A 60 -30.34 44.77 -20.64
C GLY A 60 -29.23 43.92 -21.22
N THR A 61 -28.02 44.44 -21.25
CA THR A 61 -26.79 43.66 -21.49
C THR A 61 -26.69 42.59 -20.41
N ARG A 62 -27.17 41.37 -20.69
CA ARG A 62 -26.86 40.21 -19.86
C ARG A 62 -25.41 39.84 -20.11
N ALA A 63 -24.52 40.40 -19.31
CA ALA A 63 -23.20 39.83 -19.10
C ALA A 63 -23.40 38.37 -18.71
N ARG A 64 -22.83 37.45 -19.51
CA ARG A 64 -22.66 36.05 -19.09
C ARG A 64 -21.81 36.09 -17.84
N ALA A 65 -22.42 35.89 -16.68
CA ALA A 65 -21.69 35.63 -15.46
C ALA A 65 -20.97 34.28 -15.66
N MET A 66 -19.68 34.36 -15.98
CA MET A 66 -18.78 33.21 -15.82
C MET A 66 -18.83 32.85 -14.35
N ALA A 67 -19.20 31.61 -14.04
CA ALA A 67 -19.10 31.11 -12.68
C ALA A 67 -17.64 31.31 -12.22
N PRO A 68 -17.39 31.91 -11.03
CA PRO A 68 -16.03 32.04 -10.55
C PRO A 68 -15.44 30.63 -10.48
N LEU A 69 -14.31 30.42 -11.14
CA LEU A 69 -13.48 29.24 -10.87
C LEU A 69 -13.18 29.28 -9.38
N ARG A 70 -13.78 28.36 -8.63
CA ARG A 70 -13.39 28.12 -7.25
C ARG A 70 -12.00 27.48 -7.30
N LEU A 71 -10.98 28.33 -7.29
CA LEU A 71 -9.62 27.95 -6.92
C LEU A 71 -9.61 27.76 -5.41
N THR A 72 -10.33 26.76 -4.91
CA THR A 72 -10.07 26.25 -3.57
C THR A 72 -8.61 25.82 -3.57
N PRO A 73 -7.78 26.22 -2.60
CA PRO A 73 -6.39 25.79 -2.58
C PRO A 73 -6.33 24.28 -2.29
N GLN A 74 -6.42 23.46 -3.34
CA GLN A 74 -6.33 21.98 -3.32
C GLN A 74 -5.01 21.46 -2.73
N LYS A 75 -4.03 22.35 -2.48
CA LYS A 75 -2.73 21.99 -1.92
C LYS A 75 -2.84 21.29 -0.56
N ARG A 76 -3.77 21.70 0.29
CA ARG A 76 -3.90 21.13 1.65
C ARG A 76 -4.53 19.75 1.67
N GLU A 77 -5.40 19.46 0.72
CA GLU A 77 -6.14 18.20 0.64
C GLU A 77 -5.22 16.99 0.45
N PHE A 78 -4.16 17.12 -0.36
CA PHE A 78 -3.15 16.06 -0.49
C PHE A 78 -2.42 15.76 0.83
N PHE A 79 -1.97 16.79 1.55
CA PHE A 79 -1.30 16.58 2.83
C PHE A 79 -2.23 15.98 3.89
N GLU A 80 -3.51 16.34 3.86
CA GLU A 80 -4.54 15.74 4.71
C GLU A 80 -4.80 14.27 4.38
N LEU A 81 -4.73 13.87 3.10
CA LEU A 81 -4.81 12.46 2.70
C LEU A 81 -3.59 11.66 3.15
N TYR A 82 -2.36 12.18 2.98
CA TYR A 82 -1.17 11.50 3.47
C TYR A 82 -1.16 11.35 4.99
N ALA A 83 -1.60 12.38 5.72
CA ALA A 83 -1.74 12.31 7.17
C ALA A 83 -2.77 11.26 7.63
N GLN A 84 -3.85 11.07 6.86
CA GLN A 84 -4.80 9.98 7.12
C GLN A 84 -4.19 8.61 6.81
N ALA A 85 -3.45 8.48 5.71
CA ALA A 85 -2.81 7.23 5.32
C ALA A 85 -1.73 6.80 6.32
N SER A 86 -0.88 7.73 6.78
CA SER A 86 0.13 7.43 7.81
C SER A 86 -0.50 7.10 9.16
N ALA A 87 -1.59 7.77 9.54
CA ALA A 87 -2.33 7.43 10.75
C ALA A 87 -3.00 6.04 10.66
N ASN A 88 -3.49 5.66 9.47
CA ASN A 88 -4.01 4.31 9.22
C ASN A 88 -2.92 3.24 9.34
N ALA A 89 -1.72 3.50 8.81
CA ALA A 89 -0.57 2.62 8.98
C ALA A 89 -0.17 2.43 10.46
N VAL A 90 -0.34 3.46 11.30
CA VAL A 90 -0.15 3.33 12.76
C VAL A 90 -1.25 2.45 13.38
N GLU A 91 -2.50 2.60 12.96
CA GLU A 91 -3.62 1.83 13.50
C GLU A 91 -3.54 0.35 13.12
N ILE A 92 -3.24 0.03 11.86
CA ILE A 92 -3.09 -1.36 11.42
C ILE A 92 -1.91 -2.05 12.13
N ALA A 93 -0.79 -1.34 12.35
CA ALA A 93 0.31 -1.85 13.15
C ALA A 93 -0.06 -2.06 14.63
N ARG A 94 -0.91 -1.20 15.20
CA ARG A 94 -1.41 -1.36 16.57
C ARG A 94 -2.30 -2.61 16.68
N LEU A 95 -3.17 -2.82 15.70
CA LEU A 95 -4.02 -4.02 15.62
C LEU A 95 -3.18 -5.29 15.43
N LEU A 96 -2.10 -5.24 14.65
CA LEU A 96 -1.16 -6.35 14.49
C LEU A 96 -0.52 -6.75 15.84
N VAL A 97 -0.08 -5.78 16.64
CA VAL A 97 0.44 -6.06 18.00
C VAL A 97 -0.63 -6.75 18.84
N GLU A 98 -1.85 -6.22 18.85
CA GLU A 98 -2.97 -6.80 19.60
C GLU A 98 -3.31 -8.22 19.12
N LEU A 99 -3.27 -8.46 17.80
CA LEU A 99 -3.48 -9.76 17.18
C LEU A 99 -2.43 -10.76 17.70
N LEU A 100 -1.14 -10.45 17.59
CA LEU A 100 -0.07 -11.36 18.00
C LEU A 100 -0.02 -11.63 19.51
N GLU A 101 -0.54 -10.73 20.33
CA GLU A 101 -0.71 -10.93 21.77
C GLU A 101 -1.85 -11.90 22.10
N ARG A 102 -2.98 -11.80 21.39
CA ARG A 102 -4.22 -12.55 21.71
C ARG A 102 -4.45 -13.81 20.87
N PHE A 103 -3.71 -13.98 19.79
CA PHE A 103 -3.82 -15.16 18.93
C PHE A 103 -3.37 -16.44 19.67
N PRO A 104 -4.06 -17.59 19.52
CA PRO A 104 -5.17 -17.85 18.58
C PRO A 104 -6.59 -17.60 19.12
N ASP A 105 -6.75 -17.32 20.41
CA ASP A 105 -8.07 -17.37 21.07
C ASP A 105 -9.03 -16.23 20.67
N ASP A 106 -8.51 -15.04 20.38
CA ASP A 106 -9.29 -13.83 20.04
C ASP A 106 -8.76 -13.15 18.75
N GLY A 107 -8.39 -13.96 17.75
CA GLY A 107 -7.74 -13.47 16.53
C GLY A 107 -8.67 -13.05 15.40
N ALA A 108 -9.83 -13.71 15.26
CA ALA A 108 -10.67 -13.56 14.06
C ALA A 108 -11.30 -12.16 13.92
N GLY A 109 -11.66 -11.52 15.03
CA GLY A 109 -12.14 -10.13 15.01
C GLY A 109 -11.05 -9.16 14.59
N LEU A 110 -9.86 -9.32 15.18
CA LEU A 110 -8.70 -8.46 14.91
C LEU A 110 -8.20 -8.59 13.47
N ILE A 111 -8.23 -9.80 12.87
CA ILE A 111 -7.93 -9.97 11.44
C ILE A 111 -8.94 -9.21 10.57
N GLY A 112 -10.22 -9.23 10.94
CA GLY A 112 -11.24 -8.41 10.25
C GLY A 112 -10.98 -6.91 10.37
N ASP A 113 -10.62 -6.45 11.57
CA ASP A 113 -10.29 -5.03 11.81
C ASP A 113 -9.04 -4.60 11.03
N ILE A 114 -8.01 -5.46 10.94
CA ILE A 114 -6.82 -5.25 10.11
C ILE A 114 -7.20 -5.15 8.63
N LYS A 115 -8.10 -6.02 8.15
CA LYS A 115 -8.57 -5.98 6.77
C LYS A 115 -9.34 -4.70 6.47
N ASP A 116 -10.12 -4.21 7.42
CA ASP A 116 -10.82 -2.92 7.28
C ASP A 116 -9.83 -1.74 7.20
N CYS A 117 -8.71 -1.79 7.93
CA CYS A 117 -7.62 -0.83 7.79
C CYS A 117 -6.91 -0.93 6.43
N GLU A 118 -6.65 -2.12 5.89
CA GLU A 118 -6.07 -2.26 4.55
C GLU A 118 -6.99 -1.64 3.48
N HIS A 119 -8.29 -1.96 3.50
CA HIS A 119 -9.25 -1.35 2.59
C HIS A 119 -9.31 0.19 2.71
N GLU A 120 -9.10 0.74 3.91
CA GLU A 120 -9.03 2.17 4.14
C GLU A 120 -7.75 2.79 3.54
N GLY A 121 -6.60 2.10 3.63
CA GLY A 121 -5.38 2.48 2.93
C GLY A 121 -5.60 2.57 1.42
N ASP A 122 -6.17 1.51 0.87
CA ASP A 122 -6.52 1.35 -0.55
C ASP A 122 -7.43 2.50 -1.04
N ARG A 123 -8.45 2.84 -0.22
CA ARG A 123 -9.35 3.97 -0.46
C ARG A 123 -8.60 5.30 -0.48
N LEU A 124 -7.71 5.55 0.48
CA LEU A 124 -6.94 6.79 0.58
C LEU A 124 -5.98 6.94 -0.61
N THR A 125 -5.30 5.87 -1.01
CA THR A 125 -4.45 5.82 -2.21
C THR A 125 -5.28 6.16 -3.45
N HIS A 126 -6.45 5.54 -3.59
CA HIS A 126 -7.37 5.83 -4.69
C HIS A 126 -7.79 7.30 -4.71
N GLU A 127 -8.10 7.90 -3.56
CA GLU A 127 -8.47 9.32 -3.45
C GLU A 127 -7.33 10.25 -3.85
N VAL A 128 -6.09 9.95 -3.46
CA VAL A 128 -4.91 10.71 -3.92
C VAL A 128 -4.82 10.66 -5.44
N VAL A 129 -4.97 9.48 -6.05
CA VAL A 129 -4.91 9.29 -7.51
C VAL A 129 -6.02 10.05 -8.24
N LEU A 130 -7.27 9.99 -7.73
CA LEU A 130 -8.39 10.77 -8.29
C LEU A 130 -8.16 12.27 -8.18
N LEU A 131 -7.64 12.74 -7.04
CA LEU A 131 -7.34 14.14 -6.83
C LEU A 131 -6.19 14.61 -7.74
N LEU A 132 -5.15 13.79 -7.91
CA LEU A 132 -4.07 14.04 -8.87
C LEU A 132 -4.61 14.18 -10.30
N ASN A 133 -5.50 13.30 -10.74
CA ASN A 133 -6.07 13.30 -12.09
C ASN A 133 -6.97 14.53 -12.37
N SER A 134 -7.60 15.08 -11.33
CA SER A 134 -8.50 16.24 -11.44
C SER A 134 -7.84 17.58 -11.13
N THR A 135 -6.65 17.56 -10.51
CA THR A 135 -5.88 18.76 -10.18
C THR A 135 -4.93 19.11 -11.31
N PHE A 136 -4.95 20.34 -11.83
CA PHE A 136 -4.00 20.76 -12.88
C PHE A 136 -2.65 21.22 -12.31
N VAL A 137 -2.65 21.93 -11.18
CA VAL A 137 -1.45 22.45 -10.50
C VAL A 137 -1.26 21.74 -9.17
N THR A 138 -0.23 20.92 -9.06
CA THR A 138 0.09 20.16 -7.84
C THR A 138 1.05 20.92 -6.92
N PRO A 139 1.09 20.59 -5.61
CA PRO A 139 2.00 21.24 -4.66
C PRO A 139 3.48 20.91 -4.89
N PHE A 140 3.77 19.70 -5.38
CA PHE A 140 5.10 19.23 -5.80
C PHE A 140 4.95 18.22 -6.95
N ASP A 141 6.04 17.52 -7.28
CA ASP A 141 6.10 16.57 -8.40
C ASP A 141 5.02 15.47 -8.30
N ARG A 142 4.34 15.20 -9.41
CA ARG A 142 3.22 14.25 -9.47
C ARG A 142 3.65 12.81 -9.25
N ASP A 143 4.80 12.43 -9.80
CA ASP A 143 5.28 11.05 -9.69
C ASP A 143 5.68 10.77 -8.24
N ASP A 144 6.28 11.76 -7.56
CA ASP A 144 6.58 11.67 -6.14
C ASP A 144 5.30 11.57 -5.27
N MET A 145 4.24 12.32 -5.60
CA MET A 145 2.94 12.21 -4.93
C MET A 145 2.33 10.82 -5.08
N TYR A 146 2.35 10.28 -6.30
CA TYR A 146 1.87 8.92 -6.57
C TYR A 146 2.67 7.87 -5.80
N ARG A 147 4.00 7.98 -5.81
CA ARG A 147 4.90 7.06 -5.10
C ARG A 147 4.68 7.08 -3.59
N LEU A 148 4.50 8.25 -3.00
CA LEU A 148 4.27 8.35 -1.55
C LEU A 148 2.95 7.71 -1.15
N ALA A 149 1.88 7.89 -1.94
CA ALA A 149 0.61 7.23 -1.68
C ALA A 149 0.76 5.70 -1.68
N GLY A 150 1.34 5.14 -2.75
CA GLY A 150 1.56 3.69 -2.83
C GLY A 150 2.48 3.15 -1.73
N ALA A 151 3.58 3.86 -1.42
CA ALA A 151 4.49 3.40 -0.37
C ALA A 151 3.85 3.39 1.03
N LEU A 152 2.88 4.26 1.31
CA LEU A 152 2.12 4.23 2.56
C LEU A 152 1.12 3.07 2.59
N ASP A 153 0.56 2.72 1.43
CA ASP A 153 -0.38 1.62 1.22
C ASP A 153 0.28 0.25 1.40
N ASP A 154 1.47 0.07 0.80
CA ASP A 154 2.25 -1.17 0.85
C ASP A 154 2.46 -1.64 2.31
N ILE A 155 2.60 -0.71 3.26
CA ILE A 155 2.71 -1.02 4.70
C ILE A 155 1.46 -1.75 5.19
N CYS A 156 0.28 -1.27 4.82
CA CYS A 156 -1.00 -1.87 5.21
C CYS A 156 -1.17 -3.24 4.57
N ASP A 157 -0.80 -3.38 3.29
CA ASP A 157 -0.87 -4.64 2.55
C ASP A 157 -0.02 -5.74 3.21
N HIS A 158 1.24 -5.45 3.55
CA HIS A 158 2.12 -6.44 4.18
C HIS A 158 1.64 -6.86 5.58
N VAL A 159 1.06 -5.93 6.35
CA VAL A 159 0.47 -6.24 7.66
C VAL A 159 -0.79 -7.10 7.51
N ASP A 160 -1.67 -6.80 6.55
CA ASP A 160 -2.85 -7.61 6.23
C ASP A 160 -2.45 -9.02 5.79
N GLU A 161 -1.45 -9.16 4.91
CA GLU A 161 -0.98 -10.46 4.44
C GLU A 161 -0.38 -11.30 5.59
N ALA A 162 0.36 -10.69 6.51
CA ALA A 162 0.83 -11.36 7.72
C ALA A 162 -0.34 -11.84 8.61
N ALA A 163 -1.36 -11.01 8.77
CA ALA A 163 -2.56 -11.33 9.57
C ALA A 163 -3.40 -12.45 8.95
N ASP A 164 -3.62 -12.42 7.63
CA ASP A 164 -4.34 -13.48 6.91
C ASP A 164 -3.59 -14.82 7.00
N ASN A 165 -2.27 -14.81 6.83
CA ASN A 165 -1.45 -16.01 6.96
C ASN A 165 -1.57 -16.65 8.36
N LEU A 166 -1.61 -15.85 9.43
CA LEU A 166 -1.85 -16.35 10.79
C LEU A 166 -3.20 -17.06 10.92
N GLY A 167 -4.26 -16.42 10.44
CA GLY A 167 -5.63 -16.96 10.50
C GLY A 167 -5.83 -18.20 9.64
N SER A 168 -5.26 -18.20 8.44
CA SER A 168 -5.50 -19.21 7.42
C SER A 168 -4.63 -20.47 7.60
N TRP A 169 -3.46 -20.37 8.23
CA TRP A 169 -2.51 -21.49 8.29
C TRP A 169 -2.63 -22.35 9.55
N GLY A 170 -3.58 -22.08 10.44
CA GLY A 170 -3.78 -22.88 11.65
C GLY A 170 -2.57 -22.81 12.57
N VAL A 171 -2.10 -21.58 12.82
CA VAL A 171 -1.08 -21.28 13.82
C VAL A 171 -1.66 -21.51 15.22
N GLU A 172 -0.92 -22.20 16.09
CA GLU A 172 -1.39 -22.49 17.47
C GLU A 172 -0.68 -21.65 18.52
N ARG A 173 0.52 -21.16 18.21
CA ARG A 173 1.35 -20.39 19.14
C ARG A 173 2.19 -19.38 18.38
N VAL A 174 2.09 -18.12 18.77
CA VAL A 174 2.93 -17.03 18.27
C VAL A 174 4.30 -17.03 18.99
N PRO A 175 5.43 -17.11 18.25
CA PRO A 175 6.78 -16.91 18.76
C PRO A 175 6.99 -15.51 19.32
N GLU A 176 7.85 -15.39 20.33
CA GLU A 176 8.20 -14.10 20.94
C GLU A 176 8.76 -13.11 19.91
N LYS A 177 9.60 -13.57 18.98
CA LYS A 177 10.21 -12.71 17.96
C LYS A 177 9.20 -12.09 17.00
N ALA A 178 8.10 -12.79 16.68
CA ALA A 178 7.03 -12.21 15.86
C ALA A 178 6.35 -11.03 16.59
N ARG A 179 6.15 -11.16 17.91
CA ARG A 179 5.62 -10.05 18.73
C ARG A 179 6.58 -8.86 18.75
N LEU A 180 7.88 -9.12 18.92
CA LEU A 180 8.90 -8.08 18.87
C LEU A 180 8.96 -7.38 17.49
N GLN A 181 8.78 -8.11 16.39
CA GLN A 181 8.68 -7.52 15.05
C GLN A 181 7.45 -6.60 14.94
N ALA A 182 6.27 -7.02 15.42
CA ALA A 182 5.08 -6.17 15.41
C ALA A 182 5.26 -4.90 16.27
N GLU A 183 5.94 -4.98 17.41
CA GLU A 183 6.32 -3.80 18.19
C GLU A 183 7.21 -2.84 17.39
N VAL A 184 8.21 -3.37 16.67
CA VAL A 184 9.07 -2.58 15.77
C VAL A 184 8.27 -1.90 14.67
N ILE A 185 7.37 -2.63 13.99
CA ILE A 185 6.48 -2.07 12.96
C ILE A 185 5.66 -0.90 13.53
N LEU A 186 5.09 -1.06 14.73
CA LEU A 186 4.30 -0.01 15.37
C LEU A 186 5.16 1.21 15.76
N GLU A 187 6.37 0.99 16.29
CA GLU A 187 7.30 2.08 16.61
C GLU A 187 7.72 2.84 15.34
N ALA A 188 8.01 2.14 14.25
CA ALA A 188 8.45 2.72 12.98
C ALA A 188 7.29 3.45 12.28
N ALA A 189 6.09 2.89 12.27
CA ALA A 189 4.89 3.55 11.75
C ALA A 189 4.61 4.90 12.43
N LYS A 190 4.80 4.97 13.76
CA LYS A 190 4.68 6.24 14.50
C LYS A 190 5.73 7.27 14.07
N LYS A 191 6.96 6.84 13.81
CA LYS A 191 8.02 7.73 13.33
C LYS A 191 7.77 8.22 11.91
N LEU A 192 7.25 7.34 11.05
CA LEU A 192 6.82 7.73 9.72
C LEU A 192 5.67 8.74 9.76
N ASP A 193 4.65 8.52 10.60
CA ASP A 193 3.54 9.46 10.80
C ASP A 193 4.03 10.84 11.28
N GLU A 194 4.90 10.88 12.29
CA GLU A 194 5.54 12.13 12.73
C GLU A 194 6.25 12.88 11.58
N ALA A 195 6.86 12.15 10.64
CA ALA A 195 7.55 12.71 9.48
C ALA A 195 6.57 13.16 8.39
N VAL A 196 5.54 12.38 8.09
CA VAL A 196 4.50 12.72 7.10
C VAL A 196 3.74 13.99 7.52
N LEU A 197 3.43 14.15 8.80
CA LEU A 197 2.78 15.38 9.32
C LEU A 197 3.64 16.65 9.15
N ARG A 198 4.95 16.48 8.93
CA ARG A 198 5.89 17.58 8.65
C ARG A 198 6.03 17.90 7.17
N LEU A 199 5.45 17.09 6.29
CA LEU A 199 5.51 17.26 4.85
C LEU A 199 4.83 18.56 4.40
N ASP A 200 3.76 19.01 5.09
CA ASP A 200 3.17 20.32 4.85
C ASP A 200 4.16 21.44 5.22
N GLY A 201 4.66 22.11 4.18
CA GLY A 201 5.73 23.10 4.27
C GLY A 201 7.14 22.52 4.23
N PHE A 202 7.32 21.24 3.86
CA PHE A 202 8.60 20.57 3.65
C PHE A 202 9.57 20.73 4.82
N LYS A 203 9.04 20.58 6.05
CA LYS A 203 9.82 20.80 7.27
C LYS A 203 10.83 19.66 7.47
N ASP A 204 11.80 19.92 8.33
CA ASP A 204 12.80 18.94 8.69
C ASP A 204 12.22 17.74 9.45
N SER A 205 12.49 16.55 8.94
CA SER A 205 12.13 15.25 9.53
C SER A 205 13.35 14.36 9.78
N THR A 206 14.57 14.92 9.70
CA THR A 206 15.83 14.14 9.80
C THR A 206 15.87 13.24 11.04
N ASP A 207 15.46 13.73 12.20
CA ASP A 207 15.44 12.95 13.45
C ASP A 207 14.44 11.78 13.40
N GLN A 208 13.27 11.98 12.79
CA GLN A 208 12.26 10.94 12.61
C GLN A 208 12.78 9.83 11.69
N LEU A 209 13.36 10.21 10.56
CA LEU A 209 13.89 9.28 9.56
C LEU A 209 15.10 8.51 10.09
N ALA A 210 15.97 9.16 10.88
CA ALA A 210 17.08 8.48 11.55
C ALA A 210 16.57 7.44 12.57
N ALA A 211 15.56 7.78 13.37
CA ALA A 211 14.96 6.82 14.31
C ALA A 211 14.27 5.65 13.60
N LEU A 212 13.65 5.90 12.43
CA LEU A 212 13.05 4.84 11.62
C LEU A 212 14.11 3.88 11.06
N ARG A 213 15.26 4.39 10.58
CA ARG A 213 16.40 3.56 10.15
C ARG A 213 16.93 2.66 11.28
N GLU A 214 17.05 3.18 12.50
CA GLU A 214 17.44 2.34 13.65
C GLU A 214 16.43 1.21 13.96
N LEU A 215 15.14 1.43 13.65
CA LEU A 215 14.09 0.44 13.82
C LEU A 215 14.08 -0.60 12.68
N GLU A 216 14.40 -0.19 11.46
CA GLU A 216 14.61 -1.10 10.32
C GLU A 216 15.76 -2.07 10.62
N ASP A 217 16.95 -1.56 10.94
CA ASP A 217 18.11 -2.38 11.39
C ASP A 217 17.72 -3.40 12.48
N ARG A 218 16.86 -3.00 13.44
CA ARG A 218 16.36 -3.87 14.52
C ARG A 218 15.38 -4.93 13.99
N GLY A 219 14.45 -4.57 13.12
CA GLY A 219 13.50 -5.49 12.48
C GLY A 219 14.23 -6.55 11.67
N ASP A 220 15.22 -6.12 10.91
CA ASP A 220 16.08 -6.89 10.04
C ASP A 220 16.93 -7.91 10.83
N GLN A 221 17.41 -7.52 12.01
CA GLN A 221 18.08 -8.44 12.94
C GLN A 221 17.10 -9.45 13.58
N LEU A 222 15.88 -9.01 13.93
CA LEU A 222 14.87 -9.87 14.55
C LEU A 222 14.39 -10.97 13.60
N GLU A 223 14.19 -10.66 12.31
CA GLU A 223 13.84 -11.63 11.26
C GLU A 223 14.92 -12.70 11.17
N ARG A 224 16.18 -12.29 11.01
CA ARG A 224 17.32 -13.20 10.83
C ARG A 224 17.47 -14.12 12.03
N ASP A 225 17.33 -13.58 13.23
CA ASP A 225 17.37 -14.36 14.46
C ASP A 225 16.16 -15.29 14.57
N ALA A 226 14.97 -14.89 14.13
CA ALA A 226 13.75 -15.70 14.17
C ALA A 226 13.87 -16.91 13.26
N VAL A 227 14.29 -16.71 12.02
CA VAL A 227 14.51 -17.79 11.06
C VAL A 227 15.63 -18.72 11.55
N ALA A 228 16.75 -18.19 12.05
CA ALA A 228 17.83 -19.01 12.59
C ALA A 228 17.36 -19.89 13.77
N GLU A 229 16.59 -19.35 14.70
CA GLU A 229 16.02 -20.11 15.82
C GLU A 229 15.02 -21.18 15.34
N LEU A 230 14.18 -20.83 14.38
CA LEU A 230 13.17 -21.74 13.81
C LEU A 230 13.83 -22.99 13.24
N PHE A 231 14.87 -22.83 12.41
CA PHE A 231 15.63 -23.94 11.84
C PHE A 231 16.48 -24.72 12.86
N ALA A 232 16.88 -24.09 13.97
CA ALA A 232 17.68 -24.74 15.00
C ALA A 232 16.85 -25.58 15.99
N THR A 233 15.58 -25.21 16.21
CA THR A 233 14.76 -25.73 17.32
C THR A 233 13.51 -26.50 16.90
N THR A 234 13.11 -26.41 15.63
CA THR A 234 11.87 -27.01 15.12
C THR A 234 12.17 -28.09 14.08
N ASP A 235 11.63 -29.29 14.27
CA ASP A 235 11.76 -30.40 13.31
C ASP A 235 10.57 -30.48 12.32
N ASP A 236 9.41 -29.91 12.67
CA ASP A 236 8.23 -29.95 11.81
C ASP A 236 8.36 -28.94 10.66
N ALA A 237 8.58 -29.46 9.45
CA ALA A 237 8.72 -28.66 8.24
C ALA A 237 7.50 -27.76 7.97
N LYS A 238 6.27 -28.16 8.33
CA LYS A 238 5.09 -27.31 8.14
C LYS A 238 5.15 -26.07 9.03
N THR A 239 5.54 -26.24 10.29
CA THR A 239 5.74 -25.14 11.24
C THR A 239 6.87 -24.22 10.78
N ILE A 240 7.98 -24.78 10.26
CA ILE A 240 9.08 -23.97 9.71
C ILE A 240 8.58 -23.12 8.53
N ILE A 241 7.88 -23.70 7.56
CA ILE A 241 7.37 -22.96 6.40
C ILE A 241 6.44 -21.83 6.83
N ARG A 242 5.45 -22.13 7.68
CA ARG A 242 4.48 -21.13 8.14
C ARG A 242 5.16 -19.95 8.82
N TRP A 243 6.04 -20.22 9.78
CA TRP A 243 6.65 -19.15 10.56
C TRP A 243 7.71 -18.40 9.77
N LYS A 244 8.49 -19.07 8.92
CA LYS A 244 9.41 -18.39 8.02
C LYS A 244 8.65 -17.39 7.15
N ASP A 245 7.59 -17.83 6.48
CA ASP A 245 6.85 -16.96 5.56
C ASP A 245 6.15 -15.81 6.32
N ILE A 246 5.62 -16.04 7.53
CA ILE A 246 5.08 -14.97 8.39
C ILE A 246 6.16 -13.98 8.83
N HIS A 247 7.35 -14.46 9.24
CA HIS A 247 8.46 -13.60 9.62
C HIS A 247 8.94 -12.72 8.46
N GLU A 248 8.97 -13.28 7.24
CA GLU A 248 9.27 -12.52 6.01
C GLU A 248 8.18 -11.49 5.71
N ARG A 249 6.88 -11.80 5.85
CA ARG A 249 5.82 -10.77 5.69
C ARG A 249 5.96 -9.63 6.70
N LEU A 250 6.31 -9.94 7.95
CA LEU A 250 6.53 -8.93 8.99
C LEU A 250 7.75 -8.05 8.68
N GLU A 251 8.81 -8.62 8.11
CA GLU A 251 9.96 -7.86 7.64
C GLU A 251 9.63 -7.00 6.42
N GLU A 252 8.86 -7.49 5.46
CA GLU A 252 8.41 -6.68 4.32
C GLU A 252 7.58 -5.46 4.75
N ALA A 253 6.83 -5.54 5.85
CA ALA A 253 6.17 -4.38 6.44
C ALA A 253 7.15 -3.34 7.00
N VAL A 254 8.28 -3.78 7.57
CA VAL A 254 9.38 -2.91 8.03
C VAL A 254 10.08 -2.28 6.83
N ASP A 255 10.36 -3.04 5.78
CA ASP A 255 10.95 -2.53 4.53
C ASP A 255 10.04 -1.51 3.84
N ALA A 256 8.72 -1.74 3.84
CA ALA A 256 7.76 -0.80 3.28
C ALA A 256 7.76 0.53 4.05
N LEU A 257 7.94 0.49 5.39
CA LEU A 257 8.11 1.69 6.21
C LEU A 257 9.39 2.45 5.85
N GLU A 258 10.51 1.76 5.61
CA GLU A 258 11.76 2.36 5.14
C GLU A 258 11.59 2.98 3.74
N ASN A 259 10.99 2.26 2.80
CA ASN A 259 10.73 2.74 1.45
C ASN A 259 9.87 4.02 1.47
N ALA A 260 8.81 4.06 2.29
CA ALA A 260 8.01 5.27 2.45
C ALA A 260 8.81 6.43 3.05
N ALA A 261 9.71 6.16 4.00
CA ALA A 261 10.61 7.14 4.59
C ALA A 261 11.61 7.70 3.57
N ASP A 262 12.17 6.87 2.71
CA ASP A 262 13.09 7.27 1.63
C ASP A 262 12.40 8.10 0.56
N VAL A 263 11.18 7.72 0.16
CA VAL A 263 10.34 8.53 -0.74
C VAL A 263 10.07 9.91 -0.13
N LEU A 264 9.72 9.95 1.16
CA LEU A 264 9.47 11.19 1.89
C LEU A 264 10.73 12.07 1.97
N GLU A 265 11.89 11.49 2.28
CA GLU A 265 13.18 12.20 2.33
C GLU A 265 13.50 12.83 0.97
N ALA A 266 13.35 12.05 -0.11
CA ALA A 266 13.59 12.53 -1.47
C ALA A 266 12.67 13.71 -1.82
N ILE A 267 11.39 13.66 -1.42
CA ILE A 267 10.45 14.78 -1.63
C ILE A 267 10.91 16.03 -0.89
N VAL A 268 11.27 15.90 0.39
CA VAL A 268 11.70 17.04 1.22
C VAL A 268 12.98 17.66 0.65
N VAL A 269 13.96 16.84 0.23
CA VAL A 269 15.21 17.32 -0.38
C VAL A 269 14.97 18.09 -1.68
N LYS A 270 14.04 17.64 -2.53
CA LYS A 270 13.70 18.32 -3.80
C LYS A 270 13.00 19.67 -3.62
N ASN A 271 12.34 19.89 -2.49
CA ASN A 271 11.46 21.04 -2.25
C ASN A 271 11.96 21.99 -1.14
N ARG A 272 13.20 21.81 -0.71
CA ARG A 272 13.93 22.73 0.18
C ARG A 272 14.58 23.91 -0.55
#